data_AF-B6HLM3-F1
#
_entry.id   AF-B6HLM3-F1
#
_cell.length_a   1.000
_cell.length_b   1.000
_cell.length_c   1.000
_cell.angle_alpha   90.00
_cell.angle_beta   90.00
_cell.angle_gamma   90.00
#
_symmetry.space_group_name_H-M   'P 1'
#
loop_
_entity.id
_entity.type
_entity.pdbx_description
1 polymer ?
#
loop_
_entity_poly.entity_id
_entity_poly.type
_entity_poly.pdbx_seq_one_letter_code
_entity_poly.pdbx_strand_id
1 'polypeptide(L)'
;MLQFDPARHGGALQGSQLLDTPIGLAPQTFVEVEMQVLTSSLVELTPCFVETAVIKADSMGAARLSGQRMRRYLFFGTALGNDRLYVAQEKAGLIRHMPA
;
A
#
# COMPACT_ATOMS: atom_id res chain seq x y z
N MET A 1 -10.18 -4.46 -16.58
CA MET A 1 -8.86 -4.52 -17.27
C MET A 1 -7.92 -3.70 -16.42
N LEU A 2 -6.71 -4.18 -16.09
CA LEU A 2 -5.78 -3.40 -15.28
C LEU A 2 -5.39 -2.13 -16.03
N GLN A 3 -5.57 -0.98 -15.38
CA GLN A 3 -5.09 0.29 -15.88
C GLN A 3 -3.64 0.45 -15.41
N PHE A 4 -2.69 0.51 -16.33
CA PHE A 4 -1.28 0.77 -16.01
C PHE A 4 -0.65 1.66 -17.08
N ASP A 5 0.35 2.42 -16.68
CA ASP A 5 1.22 3.19 -17.56
C ASP A 5 2.38 2.30 -18.03
N PRO A 6 2.44 1.93 -19.32
CA PRO A 6 3.52 1.11 -19.85
C PRO A 6 4.91 1.74 -19.64
N ALA A 7 5.00 3.06 -19.55
CA ALA A 7 6.28 3.76 -19.33
C ALA A 7 6.83 3.58 -17.91
N ARG A 8 6.00 3.16 -16.95
CA ARG A 8 6.35 2.98 -15.53
C ARG A 8 6.32 1.52 -15.07
N HIS A 9 5.93 0.62 -15.97
CA HIS A 9 5.69 -0.79 -15.67
C HIS A 9 6.94 -1.58 -15.21
N GLY A 10 8.14 -1.02 -15.37
CA GLY A 10 9.40 -1.59 -14.86
C GLY A 10 9.75 -1.24 -13.42
N GLY A 11 9.00 -0.32 -12.79
CA GLY A 11 9.35 0.29 -11.51
C GLY A 11 10.51 1.30 -11.65
N ALA A 12 10.43 2.41 -10.91
CA ALA A 12 11.51 3.39 -10.87
C ALA A 12 12.25 3.26 -9.54
N LEU A 13 13.54 2.88 -9.58
CA LEU A 13 14.43 3.01 -8.43
C LEU A 13 14.59 4.50 -8.12
N GLN A 14 14.19 4.92 -6.92
CA GLN A 14 14.38 6.30 -6.47
C GLN A 14 15.70 6.51 -5.73
N GLY A 15 16.54 5.47 -5.67
CA GLY A 15 17.83 5.49 -4.97
C GLY A 15 17.69 5.22 -3.47
N SER A 16 18.76 5.55 -2.73
CA SER A 16 18.82 5.37 -1.28
C SER A 16 18.48 6.69 -0.56
N GLN A 17 17.56 6.66 0.40
CA GLN A 17 17.27 7.79 1.28
C GLN A 17 17.43 7.36 2.75
N LEU A 18 17.71 8.32 3.63
CA LEU A 18 17.78 8.07 5.07
C LEU A 18 16.36 8.06 5.66
N LEU A 19 15.98 6.96 6.28
CA LEU A 19 14.76 6.84 7.07
C LEU A 19 15.08 6.98 8.56
N ASP A 20 14.27 7.76 9.26
CA ASP A 20 14.28 7.79 10.72
C ASP A 20 13.67 6.49 11.26
N THR A 21 14.45 5.79 12.07
CA THR A 21 14.04 4.55 12.72
C THR A 21 14.23 4.71 14.22
N PRO A 22 13.60 3.86 15.06
CA PRO A 22 13.79 3.93 16.51
C PRO A 22 15.26 3.81 16.98
N ILE A 23 16.17 3.33 16.11
CA ILE A 23 17.60 3.14 16.40
C ILE A 23 18.46 4.25 15.74
N GLY A 24 17.84 5.20 15.02
CA GLY A 24 18.49 6.29 14.31
C GLY A 24 18.25 6.25 12.80
N LEU A 25 19.00 7.09 12.07
CA LEU A 25 18.90 7.18 10.61
C LEU A 25 19.48 5.94 9.94
N ALA A 26 18.69 5.26 9.10
CA ALA A 26 19.12 4.10 8.32
C ALA A 26 18.96 4.36 6.82
N PRO A 27 19.99 4.11 5.99
CA PRO A 27 19.83 4.18 4.53
C PRO A 27 18.92 3.05 4.07
N GLN A 28 17.93 3.40 3.24
CA GLN A 28 16.97 2.47 2.67
C GLN A 28 16.79 2.76 1.19
N THR A 29 16.65 1.70 0.39
CA THR A 29 16.39 1.84 -1.05
C THR A 29 14.90 1.85 -1.30
N PHE A 30 14.45 2.78 -2.15
CA PHE A 30 13.04 2.95 -2.48
C PHE A 30 12.77 2.64 -3.94
N VAL A 31 11.59 2.07 -4.18
CA VAL A 31 11.02 1.89 -5.52
C VAL A 31 9.63 2.45 -5.57
N GLU A 32 9.30 3.03 -6.71
CA GLU A 32 7.91 3.33 -7.05
C GLU A 32 7.27 2.13 -7.73
N VAL A 33 6.11 1.76 -7.22
CA VAL A 33 5.30 0.65 -7.74
C VAL A 33 3.97 1.24 -8.18
N GLU A 34 3.62 1.02 -9.44
CA GLU A 34 2.30 1.35 -9.92
C GLU A 34 1.30 0.26 -9.54
N MET A 35 0.17 0.66 -8.98
CA MET A 35 -0.78 -0.23 -8.36
C MET A 35 -2.23 0.16 -8.67
N GLN A 36 -3.08 -0.86 -8.78
CA GLN A 36 -4.53 -0.73 -8.80
C GLN A 36 -5.12 -1.82 -7.91
N VAL A 37 -6.04 -1.47 -7.02
CA VAL A 37 -6.74 -2.45 -6.19
C VAL A 37 -8.09 -2.75 -6.83
N LEU A 38 -8.39 -4.04 -6.94
CA LEU A 38 -9.65 -4.55 -7.48
C LEU A 38 -10.39 -5.38 -6.43
N THR A 39 -11.69 -5.54 -6.59
CA THR A 39 -12.46 -6.58 -5.89
C THR A 39 -12.06 -7.98 -6.39
N SER A 40 -12.50 -9.03 -5.70
CA SER A 40 -12.35 -10.41 -6.17
C SER A 40 -13.03 -10.67 -7.52
N SER A 41 -14.04 -9.88 -7.87
CA SER A 41 -14.72 -9.93 -9.18
C SER A 41 -14.08 -9.00 -10.23
N LEU A 42 -12.85 -8.52 -9.98
CA LEU A 42 -12.10 -7.63 -10.88
C LEU A 42 -12.76 -6.27 -11.15
N VAL A 43 -13.59 -5.80 -10.21
CA VAL A 43 -14.15 -4.44 -10.25
C VAL A 43 -13.18 -3.48 -9.59
N GLU A 44 -12.97 -2.31 -10.18
CA GLU A 44 -12.00 -1.33 -9.70
C GLU A 44 -12.40 -0.76 -8.34
N LEU A 45 -11.51 -0.88 -7.34
CA LEU A 45 -11.66 -0.22 -6.04
C LEU A 45 -10.89 1.10 -5.96
N THR A 46 -9.85 1.25 -6.77
CA THR A 46 -9.08 2.47 -6.87
C THR A 46 -8.81 2.78 -8.35
N PRO A 47 -8.57 4.05 -8.71
CA PRO A 47 -7.84 4.34 -9.94
C PRO A 47 -6.43 3.72 -9.85
N CYS A 48 -5.70 3.73 -10.96
CA CYS A 48 -4.27 3.44 -10.93
C CYS A 48 -3.51 4.54 -10.17
N PHE A 49 -2.58 4.17 -9.28
CA PHE A 49 -1.78 5.10 -8.51
C PHE A 49 -0.37 4.57 -8.26
N VAL A 50 0.56 5.48 -7.99
CA VAL A 50 1.94 5.14 -7.60
C VAL A 50 2.03 5.06 -6.09
N GLU A 51 2.55 3.94 -5.57
CA GLU A 51 2.87 3.72 -4.17
C GLU A 51 4.39 3.59 -4.01
N THR A 52 4.91 4.05 -2.88
CA THR A 52 6.34 3.91 -2.57
C THR A 52 6.54 2.62 -1.77
N ALA A 53 7.51 1.80 -2.19
CA ALA A 53 7.95 0.63 -1.44
C ALA A 53 9.39 0.80 -0.96
N VAL A 54 9.67 0.31 0.25
CA VAL A 54 11.01 0.21 0.81
C VAL A 54 11.53 -1.20 0.55
N ILE A 55 12.67 -1.31 -0.12
CA ILE A 55 13.41 -2.58 -0.26
C ILE A 55 14.18 -2.80 1.03
N LYS A 56 13.94 -3.92 1.70
CA LYS A 56 14.66 -4.23 2.93
C LYS A 56 15.96 -4.93 2.59
N ALA A 57 17.07 -4.33 3.01
CA ALA A 57 18.41 -4.89 2.78
C ALA A 57 18.63 -6.23 3.51
N ASP A 58 17.86 -6.51 4.57
CA ASP A 58 18.00 -7.68 5.43
C ASP A 58 17.41 -8.98 4.83
N SER A 59 16.67 -8.90 3.73
CA SER A 59 15.97 -10.05 3.16
C SER A 59 15.78 -9.90 1.66
N MET A 60 16.38 -10.81 0.89
CA MET A 60 16.27 -10.80 -0.57
C MET A 60 14.80 -10.86 -1.01
N GLY A 61 14.39 -9.94 -1.87
CA GLY A 61 13.02 -9.86 -2.39
C GLY A 61 11.99 -9.31 -1.39
N ALA A 62 12.37 -8.97 -0.15
CA ALA A 62 11.45 -8.37 0.79
C ALA A 62 11.28 -6.87 0.52
N ALA A 63 10.07 -6.48 0.14
CA ALA A 63 9.66 -5.08 0.04
C ALA A 63 8.48 -4.81 0.97
N ARG A 64 8.37 -3.58 1.46
CA ARG A 64 7.20 -3.11 2.22
C ARG A 64 6.61 -1.89 1.55
N LEU A 65 5.32 -1.95 1.22
CA LEU A 65 4.58 -0.79 0.75
C LEU A 65 4.39 0.20 1.89
N SER A 66 4.51 1.50 1.60
CA SER A 66 4.24 2.55 2.59
C SER A 66 2.77 2.58 3.02
N GLY A 67 1.87 2.20 2.11
CA GLY A 67 0.42 2.25 2.26
C GLY A 67 -0.15 3.68 2.34
N GLN A 68 0.67 4.72 2.14
CA GLN A 68 0.23 6.11 2.25
C GLN A 68 -0.76 6.47 1.15
N ARG A 69 -0.54 6.00 -0.08
CA ARG A 69 -1.40 6.31 -1.22
C ARG A 69 -2.66 5.47 -1.17
N MET A 70 -2.56 4.20 -0.77
CA MET A 70 -3.73 3.35 -0.49
C MET A 70 -4.74 4.00 0.47
N ARG A 71 -4.28 4.63 1.56
CA ARG A 71 -5.13 5.29 2.57
C ARG A 71 -5.90 6.52 2.05
N ARG A 72 -5.60 7.01 0.84
CA ARG A 72 -6.38 8.09 0.19
C ARG A 72 -7.62 7.57 -0.51
N TYR A 73 -7.66 6.28 -0.84
CA TYR A 73 -8.76 5.65 -1.57
C TYR A 73 -9.52 4.62 -0.73
N LEU A 74 -8.87 4.05 0.28
CA LEU A 74 -9.40 2.99 1.11
C LEU A 74 -9.34 3.38 2.59
N PHE A 75 -10.42 3.06 3.30
CA PHE A 75 -10.51 3.10 4.75
C PHE A 75 -10.15 1.74 5.31
N PHE A 76 -9.39 1.76 6.39
CA PHE A 76 -8.90 0.57 7.09
C PHE A 76 -9.36 0.64 8.53
N GLY A 77 -9.73 -0.49 9.12
CA GLY A 77 -10.05 -0.55 10.56
C GLY A 77 -10.13 -1.95 11.11
N THR A 78 -10.08 -2.05 12.43
CA THR A 78 -10.17 -3.29 13.21
C THR A 78 -11.21 -3.07 14.30
N ALA A 79 -12.08 -4.05 14.52
CA ALA A 79 -12.98 -4.04 15.66
C ALA A 79 -12.25 -4.42 16.95
N LEU A 80 -12.77 -4.00 18.10
CA LEU A 80 -12.24 -4.45 19.38
C LEU A 80 -12.44 -5.98 19.50
N GLY A 81 -11.40 -6.70 19.92
CA GLY A 81 -11.46 -8.17 20.04
C GLY A 81 -11.46 -8.93 18.70
N ASN A 82 -11.21 -8.24 17.58
CA ASN A 82 -11.12 -8.86 16.25
C ASN A 82 -9.73 -8.63 15.65
N ASP A 83 -9.10 -9.70 15.19
CA ASP A 83 -7.78 -9.70 14.57
C ASP A 83 -7.82 -9.41 13.05
N ARG A 84 -9.02 -9.25 12.48
CA ARG A 84 -9.22 -9.00 11.04
C ARG A 84 -9.18 -7.51 10.72
N LEU A 85 -8.40 -7.18 9.69
CA LEU A 85 -8.38 -5.87 9.06
C LEU A 85 -9.54 -5.75 8.07
N TYR A 86 -10.45 -4.82 8.32
CA TYR A 86 -11.53 -4.44 7.43
C TYR A 86 -11.05 -3.33 6.50
N VAL A 87 -11.46 -3.42 5.22
CA VAL A 87 -11.12 -2.46 4.18
C VAL A 87 -12.38 -2.07 3.41
N ALA A 88 -12.61 -0.78 3.21
CA ALA A 88 -13.76 -0.26 2.46
C ALA A 88 -13.40 1.02 1.69
N GLN A 89 -14.09 1.32 0.59
CA GLN A 89 -13.92 2.59 -0.13
C GLN A 89 -14.54 3.78 0.62
N GLU A 90 -15.54 3.51 1.45
CA GLU A 90 -16.23 4.53 2.22
C GLU A 90 -16.18 4.20 3.71
N LYS A 91 -16.00 5.23 4.55
CA LYS A 91 -16.00 5.09 5.99
C LYS A 91 -17.30 4.45 6.52
N ALA A 92 -18.44 4.78 5.93
CA ALA A 92 -19.73 4.20 6.31
C ALA A 92 -19.78 2.69 6.05
N GLY A 93 -19.19 2.23 4.94
CA GLY A 93 -19.05 0.80 4.63
C GLY A 93 -18.20 0.07 5.66
N LEU A 94 -17.10 0.70 6.11
CA LEU A 94 -16.26 0.15 7.17
C LEU A 94 -17.08 -0.05 8.46
N ILE A 95 -17.82 0.96 8.91
CA ILE A 95 -18.62 0.91 10.14
C ILE A 95 -19.75 -0.13 10.03
N ARG A 96 -20.42 -0.22 8.87
CA ARG A 96 -21.54 -1.14 8.66
C ARG A 96 -21.15 -2.61 8.74
N HIS A 97 -19.95 -2.96 8.29
CA HIS A 97 -19.49 -4.34 8.18
C HIS A 97 -18.55 -4.77 9.32
N MET A 98 -18.17 -3.83 10.18
CA MET A 98 -17.35 -4.11 11.34
C MET A 98 -18.23 -4.69 12.46
N PRO A 99 -17.85 -5.84 13.04
CA PRO A 99 -18.53 -6.35 14.22
C PRO A 99 -18.35 -5.38 15.39
N ALA A 100 -19.35 -5.34 16.27
CA ALA A 100 -19.32 -4.54 17.49
C ALA A 100 -18.34 -5.12 18.51
#